data_AF-A0A952DP06-F1
#
_entry.id   AF-A0A952DP06-F1
#
_cell.length_a   1.000
_cell.length_b   1.000
_cell.length_c   1.000
_cell.angle_alpha   90.00
_cell.angle_beta   90.00
_cell.angle_gamma   90.00
#
_symmetry.space_group_name_H-M   'P 1'
#
loop_
_entity.id
_entity.type
_entity.pdbx_description
1 polymer ?
#
loop_
_entity_poly.entity_id
_entity_poly.type
_entity_poly.pdbx_seq_one_letter_code
_entity_poly.pdbx_strand_id
1 'polypeptide(L)' 'AAAGVGIALIPSFLIEPELAAGTLVSPFDLPLSRDDAYYLVYPETGGGEALARFRDWVVREAAS' A
#
# COMPACT_ATOMS: atom_id res chain seq x y z
N ALA A 1 -12.00 -12.24 3.14
CA ALA A 1 -11.48 -12.01 4.50
C ALA A 1 -12.40 -11.11 5.34
N ALA A 2 -12.59 -9.84 5.00
CA ALA A 2 -13.37 -8.89 5.83
C ALA A 2 -14.83 -9.31 6.15
N ALA A 3 -15.49 -10.07 5.26
CA ALA A 3 -16.83 -10.63 5.49
C ALA A 3 -16.83 -12.03 6.15
N GLY A 4 -15.67 -12.52 6.65
CA GLY A 4 -15.53 -13.83 7.31
C GLY A 4 -15.48 -15.06 6.38
N VAL A 5 -15.44 -14.87 5.05
CA VAL A 5 -15.62 -15.96 4.07
C VAL A 5 -14.30 -16.57 3.55
N GLY A 6 -13.16 -16.32 4.19
CA GLY A 6 -11.88 -16.96 3.82
C GLY A 6 -10.62 -16.12 4.03
N ILE A 7 -9.48 -16.67 3.58
CA ILE A 7 -8.12 -16.11 3.72
C ILE A 7 -7.73 -15.34 2.44
N ALA A 8 -6.98 -14.26 2.59
CA ALA A 8 -6.42 -13.47 1.49
C ALA A 8 -4.96 -13.09 1.78
N LEU A 9 -4.16 -12.90 0.73
CA LEU A 9 -2.83 -12.31 0.81
C LEU A 9 -2.95 -10.82 0.45
N ILE A 10 -2.65 -9.95 1.41
CA ILE A 10 -2.82 -8.50 1.29
C ILE A 10 -1.62 -7.83 1.98
N PRO A 11 -1.06 -6.74 1.43
CA PRO A 11 -0.08 -5.92 2.14
C PRO A 11 -0.61 -5.45 3.50
N SER A 12 0.19 -5.61 4.56
CA SER A 12 -0.24 -5.35 5.94
C SER A 12 -0.67 -3.90 6.17
N PHE A 13 -0.01 -2.94 5.53
CA PHE A 13 -0.32 -1.51 5.67
C PHE A 13 -1.74 -1.14 5.21
N LEU A 14 -2.39 -1.98 4.39
CA LEU A 14 -3.78 -1.77 3.95
C LEU A 14 -4.81 -2.25 4.98
N ILE A 15 -4.40 -3.02 5.99
CA ILE A 15 -5.29 -3.65 6.98
C ILE A 15 -4.85 -3.41 8.43
N GLU A 16 -3.97 -2.43 8.66
CA GLU A 16 -3.50 -2.08 10.02
C GLU A 16 -4.66 -1.81 10.98
N PRO A 17 -5.72 -1.06 10.61
CA PRO A 17 -6.86 -0.84 11.50
C PRO A 17 -7.56 -2.13 11.91
N GLU A 18 -7.75 -3.06 10.97
CA GLU A 18 -8.42 -4.35 11.21
C GLU A 18 -7.56 -5.29 12.05
N LEU A 19 -6.25 -5.29 11.85
CA LEU A 19 -5.31 -6.03 12.70
C LEU A 19 -5.29 -5.46 14.12
N ALA A 20 -5.28 -4.14 14.27
CA ALA A 20 -5.33 -3.47 15.57
C ALA A 20 -6.66 -3.70 16.29
N ALA A 21 -7.77 -3.71 15.55
CA ALA A 21 -9.11 -3.98 16.07
C ALA A 21 -9.39 -5.48 16.30
N GLY A 22 -8.54 -6.38 15.79
CA GLY A 22 -8.73 -7.83 15.84
C GLY A 22 -9.87 -8.35 14.96
N THR A 23 -10.39 -7.54 14.04
CA THR A 23 -11.41 -7.96 13.06
C THR A 23 -10.81 -8.79 11.93
N LEU A 24 -9.50 -8.63 11.68
CA LEU A 24 -8.67 -9.55 10.91
C LEU A 24 -7.52 -10.06 11.80
N VAL A 25 -7.05 -11.27 11.48
CA VAL A 25 -5.90 -11.90 12.14
C VAL A 25 -4.95 -12.43 11.08
N SER A 26 -3.64 -12.43 11.36
CA SER A 26 -2.69 -13.19 10.55
C SER A 26 -2.61 -14.62 11.08
N PRO A 27 -3.14 -15.63 10.36
CA PRO A 27 -3.15 -17.01 10.86
C PRO A 27 -1.76 -17.65 10.88
N PHE A 28 -0.79 -17.07 10.17
CA PHE A 28 0.60 -17.55 10.10
C PHE A 28 1.55 -16.37 10.31
N ASP A 29 2.62 -16.60 11.07
CA ASP A 29 3.73 -15.66 11.18
C ASP A 29 4.73 -15.89 10.03
N LEU A 30 4.24 -15.67 8.80
CA LEU A 30 5.01 -15.87 7.58
C LEU A 30 4.80 -14.68 6.63
N PRO A 31 5.54 -13.56 6.84
CA PRO A 31 5.51 -12.44 5.92
C PRO A 31 6.10 -12.88 4.57
N LEU A 32 5.33 -12.65 3.50
CA LEU A 32 5.80 -12.86 2.14
C LEU A 32 6.39 -11.54 1.64
N SER A 33 7.71 -11.41 1.71
CA SER A 33 8.42 -10.32 1.05
C SER A 33 8.35 -10.53 -0.47
N ARG A 34 7.75 -9.59 -1.18
CA ARG A 34 7.84 -9.48 -2.64
C ARG A 34 8.51 -8.17 -2.98
N ASP A 35 9.28 -8.17 -4.06
CA ASP A 35 9.88 -6.96 -4.64
C ASP A 35 8.85 -6.09 -5.41
N ASP A 36 7.56 -6.29 -5.12
CA ASP A 36 6.46 -5.57 -5.77
C ASP A 36 6.44 -4.12 -5.24
N ALA A 37 6.44 -3.15 -6.16
CA ALA A 37 6.45 -1.72 -5.83
C ALA A 37 5.18 -1.02 -6.33
N TYR A 38 4.80 0.07 -5.66
CA TYR A 38 3.77 1.00 -6.13
C TYR A 38 4.41 2.06 -7.04
N TYR A 39 3.82 2.28 -8.21
CA TYR A 39 4.34 3.21 -9.22
C TYR A 39 3.39 4.40 -9.41
N LEU A 40 3.96 5.61 -9.43
CA LEU A 40 3.26 6.81 -9.88
C LEU A 40 3.39 6.94 -11.40
N VAL A 41 2.27 6.83 -12.12
CA VAL A 41 2.24 6.88 -13.60
C VAL A 41 1.53 8.15 -14.07
N TYR A 42 2.13 8.86 -15.03
CA TYR A 42 1.57 10.06 -15.66
C TYR A 42 2.09 10.21 -17.11
N PRO A 43 1.38 10.94 -17.98
CA PRO A 43 1.82 11.14 -19.37
C PRO A 43 3.16 11.86 -19.46
N GLU A 44 4.01 11.45 -20.40
CA GLU A 44 5.31 12.10 -20.65
C GLU A 44 5.15 13.59 -21.01
N THR A 45 4.11 13.91 -21.79
CA THR A 45 3.76 15.27 -22.21
C THR A 45 2.67 15.85 -21.31
N GLY A 46 2.98 16.13 -20.05
CA GLY A 46 1.93 16.66 -19.14
C GLY A 46 2.36 17.10 -17.75
N GLY A 47 3.62 16.89 -17.36
CA GLY A 47 4.12 17.27 -16.05
C GLY A 47 4.59 18.71 -15.99
N GLY A 48 3.69 19.66 -15.77
CA GLY A 48 4.07 21.00 -15.32
C GLY A 48 4.72 20.97 -13.93
N GLU A 49 5.19 22.12 -13.46
CA GLU A 49 5.85 22.24 -12.14
C GLU A 49 5.01 21.68 -10.98
N ALA A 50 3.69 21.81 -11.04
CA ALA A 50 2.78 21.25 -10.05
C ALA A 50 2.89 19.72 -9.93
N LEU A 51 3.01 19.01 -11.06
CA LEU A 51 3.14 17.55 -11.06
C LEU A 51 4.50 17.12 -10.50
N ALA A 52 5.57 17.86 -10.82
CA ALA A 52 6.89 17.61 -10.24
C ALA A 52 6.88 17.77 -8.72
N ARG A 53 6.30 18.86 -8.21
CA ARG A 53 6.14 19.09 -6.76
C ARG A 53 5.31 18.00 -6.09
N PHE A 54 4.22 17.58 -6.73
CA PHE A 54 3.38 16.50 -6.21
C PHE A 54 4.10 15.16 -6.19
N ARG A 55 4.79 14.77 -7.29
CA ARG A 55 5.63 13.56 -7.35
C ARG A 55 6.64 13.55 -6.22
N ASP A 56 7.39 14.65 -6.05
CA ASP A 56 8.44 14.73 -5.04
C ASP A 56 7.87 14.65 -3.63
N TRP A 57 6.66 15.20 -3.41
CA TRP A 57 5.93 15.03 -2.17
C TRP A 57 5.49 13.57 -1.96
N VAL A 58 4.84 12.94 -2.93
CA VAL A 58 4.39 11.53 -2.85
C VAL A 58 5.55 10.58 -2.53
N VAL A 59 6.70 10.75 -3.19
CA VAL A 59 7.88 9.92 -2.94
C VAL A 59 8.40 10.09 -1.51
N ARG A 60 8.34 11.30 -0.95
CA ARG A 60 8.71 11.53 0.45
C ARG A 60 7.75 10.87 1.43
N GLU A 61 6.44 11.02 1.22
CA GLU A 61 5.43 10.40 2.09
C GLU A 61 5.42 8.87 2.00
N ALA A 62 5.76 8.30 0.84
CA ALA A 62 5.86 6.85 0.70
C ALA A 62 7.11 6.25 1.36
N ALA A 63 8.10 7.08 1.70
CA ALA A 63 9.34 6.67 2.36
C ALA A 63 9.32 6.83 3.90
N SER A 64 8.25 7.41 4.46
CA SER A 64 8.03 7.59 5.90
C SER A 64 7.25 6.43 6.51
#